data_AF-A0A090WZL8-F1
#
_entry.id   AF-A0A090WZL8-F1
#
_cell.length_a   1.000
_cell.length_b   1.000
_cell.length_c   1.000
_cell.angle_alpha   90.00
_cell.angle_beta   90.00
_cell.angle_gamma   90.00
#
_symmetry.space_group_name_H-M   'P 1'
#
loop_
_entity.id
_entity.type
_entity.pdbx_description
1 polymer ?
#
loop_
_entity_poly.entity_id
_entity_poly.type
_entity_poly.pdbx_seq_one_letter_code
_entity_poly.pdbx_strand_id
1 'polypeptide(L)'
;MILESIIITIYTIALLLILMYALAQLNLLFNYLSAKRKTDKSVKFDLSNPDEIPFVTIQLPVYNEMYVMQRLLDNIAEIDYPNDKLEIQVLDDSTDETIETTRAQVEVLKATGLDIKHITRTNRVGFKAGALKEGLEIAKGEFIAIFDSDFLPKKDWLKQTVPYFKDSEIGVVQTVGGDTSIEITLYLLKYKPLL
;
A
#
# COMPACT_ATOMS: atom_id res chain seq x y z
N MET A 1 5.56 27.68 -56.14
CA MET A 1 4.56 26.61 -56.38
C MET A 1 4.92 25.28 -55.71
N ILE A 2 5.99 24.56 -56.11
CA ILE A 2 6.32 23.24 -55.50
C ILE A 2 6.75 23.36 -54.03
N LEU A 3 7.67 24.28 -53.72
CA LEU A 3 8.16 24.48 -52.35
C LEU A 3 7.04 24.90 -51.37
N GLU A 4 6.17 25.82 -51.80
CA GLU A 4 5.00 26.25 -51.03
C GLU A 4 4.06 25.07 -50.74
N SER A 5 3.81 24.21 -51.74
CA SER A 5 2.95 23.04 -51.59
C SER A 5 3.54 22.03 -50.59
N ILE A 6 4.87 21.84 -50.59
CA ILE A 6 5.57 20.98 -49.62
C ILE A 6 5.42 21.53 -48.20
N ILE A 7 5.65 22.84 -48.01
CA ILE A 7 5.53 23.49 -46.70
C ILE A 7 4.10 23.36 -46.15
N ILE A 8 3.09 23.62 -46.98
CA ILE A 8 1.67 23.50 -46.60
C ILE A 8 1.33 22.06 -46.22
N THR A 9 1.83 21.08 -46.97
CA THR A 9 1.59 19.65 -46.70
C THR A 9 2.18 19.26 -45.34
N ILE A 10 3.43 19.63 -45.07
CA ILE A 10 4.10 19.35 -43.79
C ILE A 10 3.34 20.02 -42.63
N TYR A 11 2.95 21.28 -42.78
CA TYR A 11 2.21 22.02 -41.76
C TYR A 11 0.85 21.39 -41.47
N THR A 12 0.15 20.95 -42.53
CA THR A 12 -1.14 20.27 -42.40
C THR A 12 -1.01 18.95 -41.65
N ILE A 13 0.01 18.14 -41.95
CA ILE A 13 0.28 16.89 -41.24
C ILE A 13 0.60 17.17 -39.76
N ALA A 14 1.43 18.17 -39.48
CA ALA A 14 1.77 18.55 -38.11
C ALA A 14 0.53 18.99 -37.32
N LEU A 15 -0.35 19.81 -37.91
CA LEU A 15 -1.61 20.22 -37.29
C LEU A 15 -2.55 19.04 -37.03
N LEU A 16 -2.62 18.07 -37.95
CA LEU A 16 -3.43 16.86 -37.76
C LEU A 16 -2.91 16.01 -36.60
N LEU A 17 -1.58 15.86 -36.46
CA LEU A 17 -0.98 15.16 -35.32
C LEU A 17 -1.29 15.86 -33.98
N ILE A 18 -1.17 17.18 -33.93
CA ILE A 18 -1.50 17.98 -32.74
C ILE A 18 -2.99 17.85 -32.41
N LEU A 19 -3.88 17.88 -33.42
CA LEU A 19 -5.31 17.72 -33.23
C LEU A 19 -5.65 16.33 -32.66
N MET A 20 -5.05 15.25 -33.20
CA MET A 20 -5.25 13.90 -32.67
C MET A 20 -4.78 13.79 -31.21
N TYR A 21 -3.64 14.39 -30.87
CA TYR A 21 -3.17 14.44 -29.49
C TYR A 21 -4.13 15.20 -28.56
N ALA A 22 -4.63 16.36 -28.98
CA ALA A 22 -5.60 17.14 -28.22
C ALA A 22 -6.92 16.38 -28.01
N LEU A 23 -7.40 15.65 -29.02
CA LEU A 23 -8.59 14.81 -28.91
C LEU A 23 -8.37 13.63 -27.94
N ALA A 24 -7.19 13.01 -27.95
CA ALA A 24 -6.84 11.96 -27.00
C ALA A 24 -6.83 12.48 -25.55
N GLN A 25 -6.24 13.66 -25.32
CA GLN A 25 -6.25 14.31 -24.01
C GLN A 25 -7.68 14.67 -23.55
N LEU A 26 -8.50 15.19 -24.46
CA LEU A 26 -9.88 15.53 -24.17
C LEU A 26 -10.71 14.29 -23.80
N ASN A 27 -10.48 13.17 -24.49
CA ASN A 27 -11.12 11.90 -24.16
C ASN A 27 -10.71 11.40 -22.76
N LEU A 28 -9.43 11.48 -22.40
CA LEU A 28 -8.95 11.14 -21.06
C LEU A 28 -9.61 12.04 -19.99
N LEU A 29 -9.72 13.34 -20.25
CA LEU A 29 -10.39 14.27 -19.34
C LEU A 29 -11.88 13.92 -19.15
N PHE A 30 -12.61 13.63 -20.22
CA PHE A 30 -14.01 13.22 -20.12
C PHE A 30 -14.15 11.92 -19.33
N ASN A 31 -13.28 10.94 -19.55
CA ASN A 31 -13.27 9.68 -18.79
C ASN A 31 -12.97 9.93 -17.30
N TYR A 32 -12.00 10.77 -16.97
CA TYR A 32 -11.68 11.15 -15.59
C TYR A 32 -12.87 11.84 -14.90
N LEU A 33 -13.48 12.83 -15.55
CA LEU A 33 -14.64 13.56 -15.01
C LEU A 33 -15.89 12.67 -14.89
N SER A 34 -16.06 11.71 -15.80
CA SER A 34 -17.13 10.71 -15.74
C SER A 34 -16.91 9.74 -14.57
N ALA A 35 -15.68 9.25 -14.38
CA ALA A 35 -15.31 8.38 -13.28
C ALA A 35 -15.51 9.07 -11.92
N LYS A 36 -15.09 10.33 -11.78
CA LYS A 36 -15.28 11.12 -10.54
C LYS A 36 -16.75 11.36 -10.19
N ARG A 37 -17.65 11.33 -11.18
CA ARG A 37 -19.10 11.51 -10.99
C ARG A 37 -19.84 10.22 -10.63
N LYS A 38 -19.20 9.05 -10.75
CA LYS A 38 -19.82 7.80 -10.30
C LYS A 38 -19.86 7.79 -8.78
N THR A 39 -21.07 7.71 -8.24
CA THR A 39 -21.27 7.39 -6.83
C THR A 39 -20.75 5.98 -6.57
N ASP A 40 -19.91 5.83 -5.55
CA ASP A 40 -19.45 4.53 -5.10
C ASP A 40 -20.64 3.72 -4.57
N LYS A 41 -20.93 2.61 -5.26
CA LYS A 41 -22.00 1.66 -4.90
C LYS A 41 -21.43 0.33 -4.39
N SER A 42 -20.13 0.28 -4.12
CA SER A 42 -19.49 -0.93 -3.60
C SER A 42 -20.11 -1.33 -2.26
N VAL A 43 -20.23 -2.64 -2.06
CA VAL A 43 -20.59 -3.20 -0.77
C VAL A 43 -19.39 -3.04 0.15
N LYS A 44 -19.59 -2.49 1.36
CA LYS A 44 -18.51 -2.17 2.30
C LYS A 44 -18.76 -2.75 3.68
N PHE A 45 -17.70 -3.21 4.36
CA PHE A 45 -17.80 -3.55 5.79
C PHE A 45 -18.20 -2.33 6.59
N ASP A 46 -19.11 -2.55 7.53
CA ASP A 46 -19.48 -1.55 8.52
C ASP A 46 -18.53 -1.66 9.71
N LEU A 47 -17.46 -0.86 9.70
CA LEU A 47 -16.49 -0.84 10.80
C LEU A 47 -17.03 -0.23 12.11
N SER A 48 -18.27 0.27 12.12
CA SER A 48 -18.96 0.64 13.37
C SER A 48 -19.57 -0.57 14.08
N ASN A 49 -19.78 -1.68 13.36
CA ASN A 49 -20.22 -2.95 13.91
C ASN A 49 -19.00 -3.85 14.23
N PRO A 50 -18.71 -4.14 15.51
CA PRO A 50 -17.56 -4.97 15.90
C PRO A 50 -17.52 -6.35 15.25
N ASP A 51 -18.69 -6.92 14.91
CA ASP A 51 -18.79 -8.24 14.28
C ASP A 51 -18.39 -8.24 12.80
N GLU A 52 -18.37 -7.07 12.16
CA GLU A 52 -17.95 -6.89 10.76
C GLU A 52 -16.50 -6.45 10.61
N ILE A 53 -15.77 -6.19 11.70
CA ILE A 53 -14.38 -5.75 11.65
C ILE A 53 -13.46 -6.97 11.43
N PRO A 54 -12.83 -7.11 10.25
CA PRO A 54 -11.96 -8.24 9.98
C PRO A 54 -10.60 -8.09 10.68
N PHE A 55 -9.91 -9.21 10.89
CA PHE A 55 -8.55 -9.18 11.44
C PHE A 55 -7.55 -8.78 10.35
N VAL A 56 -6.66 -7.83 10.64
CA VAL A 56 -5.60 -7.38 9.72
C VAL A 56 -4.21 -7.65 10.31
N THR A 57 -3.30 -8.22 9.52
CA THR A 57 -1.87 -8.25 9.83
C THR A 57 -1.14 -7.21 8.99
N ILE A 58 -0.45 -6.29 9.64
CA ILE A 58 0.49 -5.35 9.02
C ILE A 58 1.86 -6.03 8.93
N GLN A 59 2.48 -6.03 7.76
CA GLN A 59 3.85 -6.48 7.53
C GLN A 59 4.74 -5.30 7.15
N LEU A 60 5.84 -5.17 7.88
CA LEU A 60 6.87 -4.14 7.71
C LEU A 60 8.19 -4.81 7.33
N PRO A 61 8.46 -5.07 6.03
CA PRO A 61 9.76 -5.55 5.57
C PRO A 61 10.82 -4.45 5.71
N VAL A 62 11.90 -4.74 6.44
CA VAL A 62 12.96 -3.77 6.75
C VAL A 62 14.36 -4.38 6.57
N TYR A 63 15.32 -3.54 6.16
CA TYR A 63 16.71 -3.94 5.94
C TYR A 63 17.67 -2.74 6.08
N ASN A 64 18.42 -2.68 7.19
CA ASN A 64 19.42 -1.65 7.51
C ASN A 64 18.82 -0.22 7.51
N GLU A 65 17.68 -0.02 8.18
CA GLU A 65 16.86 1.21 8.12
C GLU A 65 16.92 2.08 9.39
N MET A 66 18.13 2.42 9.85
CA MET A 66 18.35 3.08 11.14
C MET A 66 17.53 4.37 11.34
N TYR A 67 17.49 5.24 10.33
CA TYR A 67 16.93 6.59 10.45
C TYR A 67 15.42 6.66 10.30
N VAL A 68 14.80 5.61 9.74
CA VAL A 68 13.36 5.61 9.42
C VAL A 68 12.57 4.74 10.38
N MET A 69 13.20 3.72 10.97
CA MET A 69 12.55 2.72 11.81
C MET A 69 11.71 3.32 12.95
N GLN A 70 12.29 4.25 13.72
CA GLN A 70 11.59 4.83 14.86
C GLN A 70 10.31 5.55 14.43
N ARG A 71 10.43 6.42 13.41
CA ARG A 71 9.28 7.16 12.86
C ARG A 71 8.22 6.24 12.27
N LEU A 72 8.64 5.16 11.61
CA LEU A 72 7.73 4.15 11.07
C LEU A 72 6.96 3.46 12.19
N LEU A 73 7.65 2.92 13.19
CA LEU A 73 7.03 2.19 14.29
C LEU A 73 6.11 3.09 15.13
N ASP A 74 6.51 4.33 15.38
CA ASP A 74 5.68 5.32 16.06
C ASP A 74 4.42 5.64 15.24
N ASN A 75 4.54 5.79 13.92
CA ASN A 75 3.39 6.05 13.04
C ASN A 75 2.44 4.84 12.93
N ILE A 76 2.96 3.62 12.85
CA ILE A 76 2.16 2.39 12.81
C ILE A 76 1.45 2.15 14.14
N ALA A 77 2.06 2.51 15.27
CA ALA A 77 1.41 2.44 16.58
C ALA A 77 0.21 3.40 16.72
N GLU A 78 0.10 4.42 15.86
CA GLU A 78 -1.02 5.36 15.84
C GLU A 78 -2.16 4.96 14.89
N ILE A 79 -2.07 3.79 14.24
CA ILE A 79 -3.14 3.29 13.38
C ILE A 79 -4.43 3.11 14.19
N ASP A 80 -5.48 3.76 13.71
CA ASP A 80 -6.80 3.75 14.32
C ASP A 80 -7.57 2.51 13.83
N TYR A 81 -7.32 1.38 14.49
CA TYR A 81 -7.98 0.09 14.29
C TYR A 81 -8.07 -0.67 15.62
N PRO A 82 -9.08 -1.54 15.85
CA PRO A 82 -9.17 -2.26 17.12
C PRO A 82 -7.95 -3.15 17.39
N ASN A 83 -7.33 -2.99 18.57
CA ASN A 83 -6.11 -3.71 18.94
C ASN A 83 -6.27 -5.23 18.94
N ASP A 84 -7.47 -5.75 19.23
CA ASP A 84 -7.81 -7.17 19.19
C ASP A 84 -8.03 -7.72 17.77
N LYS A 85 -8.01 -6.83 16.76
CA LYS A 85 -8.17 -7.14 15.33
C LYS A 85 -6.94 -6.75 14.52
N LEU A 86 -5.84 -6.41 15.18
CA LEU A 86 -4.61 -5.93 14.54
C LEU A 86 -3.41 -6.72 15.03
N GLU A 87 -2.62 -7.23 14.08
CA GLU A 87 -1.28 -7.76 14.33
C GLU A 87 -0.27 -6.94 13.53
N ILE A 88 0.91 -6.67 14.09
CA ILE A 88 2.02 -6.00 13.43
C ILE A 88 3.23 -6.94 13.40
N GLN A 89 3.76 -7.19 12.22
CA GLN A 89 4.94 -7.99 11.98
C GLN A 89 6.05 -7.11 11.41
N VAL A 90 7.13 -6.93 12.18
CA VAL A 90 8.37 -6.31 11.71
C VAL A 90 9.26 -7.43 11.16
N LEU A 91 9.37 -7.49 9.83
CA LEU A 91 10.10 -8.53 9.11
C LEU A 91 11.51 -8.01 8.80
N ASP A 92 12.45 -8.29 9.69
CA ASP A 92 13.76 -7.65 9.71
C ASP A 92 14.86 -8.59 9.21
N ASP A 93 15.37 -8.28 8.01
CA ASP A 93 16.48 -8.98 7.37
C ASP A 93 17.83 -8.27 7.59
N SER A 94 17.87 -7.23 8.44
CA SER A 94 19.06 -6.41 8.66
C SER A 94 20.23 -7.26 9.18
N THR A 95 21.45 -6.78 8.94
CA THR A 95 22.68 -7.46 9.38
C THR A 95 23.59 -6.55 10.20
N ASP A 96 23.13 -5.34 10.50
CA ASP A 96 23.86 -4.31 11.25
C ASP A 96 23.25 -4.10 12.65
N GLU A 97 23.68 -3.04 13.33
CA GLU A 97 23.22 -2.67 14.66
C GLU A 97 21.74 -2.23 14.73
N THR A 98 21.06 -2.08 13.58
CA THR A 98 19.65 -1.68 13.54
C THR A 98 18.73 -2.76 14.09
N ILE A 99 19.12 -4.03 14.05
CA ILE A 99 18.35 -5.16 14.62
C ILE A 99 18.07 -4.91 16.11
N GLU A 100 19.10 -4.54 16.87
CA GLU A 100 19.00 -4.38 18.32
C GLU A 100 18.16 -3.15 18.69
N THR A 101 18.31 -2.07 17.93
CA THR A 101 17.52 -0.85 18.12
C THR A 101 16.04 -1.10 17.78
N THR A 102 15.77 -1.81 16.68
CA THR A 102 14.42 -2.20 16.27
C THR A 102 13.76 -3.11 17.31
N ARG A 103 14.51 -4.10 17.80
CA ARG A 103 14.06 -5.01 18.86
C ARG A 103 13.65 -4.26 20.13
N ALA A 104 14.48 -3.31 20.56
CA ALA A 104 14.18 -2.48 21.73
C ALA A 104 12.89 -1.66 21.54
N GLN A 105 12.72 -1.01 20.38
CA GLN A 105 11.52 -0.22 20.08
C GLN A 105 10.26 -1.10 20.02
N VAL A 106 10.35 -2.29 19.40
CA VAL A 106 9.24 -3.24 19.33
C VAL A 106 8.81 -3.68 20.73
N GLU A 107 9.74 -3.97 21.64
CA GLU A 107 9.37 -4.36 23.01
C GLU A 107 8.72 -3.22 23.80
N VAL A 108 9.14 -1.96 23.58
CA VAL A 108 8.45 -0.78 24.14
C VAL A 108 7.01 -0.69 23.64
N LEU A 109 6.79 -0.84 22.34
CA LEU A 109 5.44 -0.79 21.75
C LEU A 109 4.58 -1.96 22.20
N LYS A 110 5.14 -3.15 22.30
CA LYS A 110 4.47 -4.34 22.81
C LYS A 110 3.99 -4.16 24.25
N ALA A 111 4.76 -3.45 25.09
CA ALA A 111 4.37 -3.13 26.46
C ALA A 111 3.13 -2.20 26.55
N THR A 112 2.76 -1.52 25.47
CA THR A 112 1.52 -0.72 25.39
C THR A 112 0.27 -1.56 25.14
N GLY A 113 0.43 -2.87 24.88
CA GLY A 113 -0.65 -3.80 24.57
C GLY A 113 -0.87 -4.04 23.07
N LEU A 114 -0.03 -3.49 22.20
CA LEU A 114 -0.03 -3.79 20.77
C LEU A 114 0.48 -5.22 20.51
N ASP A 115 -0.21 -5.97 19.65
CA ASP A 115 0.27 -7.27 19.14
C ASP A 115 1.31 -7.02 18.05
N ILE A 116 2.53 -6.68 18.47
CA ILE A 116 3.67 -6.44 17.59
C ILE A 116 4.77 -7.48 17.82
N LYS A 117 5.35 -7.98 16.72
CA LYS A 117 6.42 -8.99 16.72
C LYS A 117 7.59 -8.53 15.85
N HIS A 118 8.80 -8.71 16.38
CA HIS A 118 10.04 -8.61 15.62
C HIS A 118 10.45 -10.00 15.16
N ILE A 119 10.47 -10.20 13.85
CA ILE A 119 10.75 -11.49 13.21
C ILE A 119 12.02 -11.30 12.39
N THR A 120 13.06 -12.04 12.75
CA THR A 120 14.33 -12.06 12.03
C THR A 120 14.55 -13.41 11.37
N ARG A 121 15.27 -13.41 10.25
CA ARG A 121 15.60 -14.62 9.50
C ARG A 121 17.10 -14.88 9.51
N THR A 122 17.47 -16.15 9.51
CA THR A 122 18.88 -16.57 9.42
C THR A 122 19.38 -16.63 7.98
N ASN A 123 18.47 -16.58 7.01
CA ASN A 123 18.74 -16.73 5.58
C ASN A 123 17.93 -15.68 4.79
N ARG A 124 18.61 -14.88 3.98
CA ARG A 124 18.01 -13.82 3.13
C ARG A 124 17.56 -14.31 1.74
N VAL A 125 17.31 -15.61 1.56
CA VAL A 125 16.78 -16.14 0.30
C VAL A 125 15.44 -15.48 -0.03
N GLY A 126 15.31 -15.03 -1.28
CA GLY A 126 14.14 -14.31 -1.78
C GLY A 126 14.04 -12.86 -1.31
N PHE A 127 15.01 -12.35 -0.53
CA PHE A 127 15.04 -10.97 -0.05
C PHE A 127 13.68 -10.54 0.57
N LYS A 128 13.18 -9.35 0.22
CA LYS A 128 11.87 -8.82 0.64
C LYS A 128 10.72 -9.80 0.38
N ALA A 129 10.68 -10.43 -0.80
CA ALA A 129 9.61 -11.37 -1.13
C ALA A 129 9.67 -12.64 -0.28
N GLY A 130 10.88 -13.10 0.08
CA GLY A 130 11.07 -14.19 1.02
C GLY A 130 10.58 -13.83 2.42
N ALA A 131 10.92 -12.63 2.91
CA ALA A 131 10.53 -12.16 4.23
C ALA A 131 9.00 -12.08 4.35
N LEU A 132 8.34 -11.48 3.35
CA LEU A 132 6.88 -11.39 3.27
C LEU A 132 6.24 -12.77 3.22
N LYS A 133 6.81 -13.72 2.46
CA LYS A 133 6.31 -15.09 2.38
C LYS A 133 6.37 -15.80 3.73
N GLU A 134 7.48 -15.73 4.45
CA GLU A 134 7.62 -16.35 5.77
C GLU A 134 6.72 -15.68 6.82
N GLY A 135 6.61 -14.35 6.79
CA GLY A 135 5.66 -13.63 7.63
C GLY A 135 4.21 -14.03 7.36
N LEU A 136 3.87 -14.30 6.09
CA LEU A 136 2.53 -14.71 5.68
C LEU A 136 2.12 -16.07 6.26
N GLU A 137 3.07 -17.00 6.43
CA GLU A 137 2.82 -18.33 7.00
C GLU A 137 2.38 -18.27 8.47
N ILE A 138 2.74 -17.20 9.19
CA ILE A 138 2.45 -17.01 10.62
C ILE A 138 1.50 -15.84 10.89
N ALA A 139 0.96 -15.20 9.84
CA ALA A 139 0.03 -14.09 9.95
C ALA A 139 -1.34 -14.56 10.49
N LYS A 140 -1.92 -13.78 11.40
CA LYS A 140 -3.25 -14.04 11.97
C LYS A 140 -4.39 -13.43 11.15
N GLY A 141 -4.08 -12.39 10.37
CA GLY A 141 -5.07 -11.59 9.67
C GLY A 141 -5.73 -12.31 8.51
N GLU A 142 -7.01 -12.01 8.32
CA GLU A 142 -7.76 -12.30 7.11
C GLU A 142 -7.25 -11.45 5.94
N PHE A 143 -6.75 -10.26 6.26
CA PHE A 143 -6.14 -9.34 5.32
C PHE A 143 -4.72 -8.98 5.74
N ILE A 144 -3.83 -8.83 4.74
CA ILE A 144 -2.43 -8.49 4.94
C ILE A 144 -2.14 -7.12 4.35
N ALA A 145 -1.75 -6.15 5.18
CA ALA A 145 -1.31 -4.83 4.75
C ALA A 145 0.22 -4.79 4.72
N ILE A 146 0.84 -4.45 3.59
CA ILE A 146 2.30 -4.43 3.46
C ILE A 146 2.79 -2.99 3.32
N PHE A 147 3.41 -2.41 4.37
CA PHE A 147 4.00 -1.06 4.30
C PHE A 147 5.53 -1.13 4.18
N ASP A 148 6.08 -0.36 3.25
CA ASP A 148 7.53 -0.18 3.12
C ASP A 148 8.07 0.72 4.24
N SER A 149 9.39 0.62 4.50
CA SER A 149 10.05 1.33 5.59
C SER A 149 9.89 2.86 5.53
N ASP A 150 9.78 3.41 4.31
CA ASP A 150 9.66 4.83 4.01
C ASP A 150 8.21 5.32 3.92
N PHE A 151 7.22 4.43 3.98
CA PHE A 151 5.81 4.78 3.91
C PHE A 151 5.21 5.01 5.30
N LEU A 152 4.63 6.20 5.50
CA LEU A 152 3.92 6.56 6.73
C LEU A 152 2.41 6.64 6.47
N PRO A 153 1.64 5.57 6.75
CA PRO A 153 0.19 5.62 6.59
C PRO A 153 -0.45 6.71 7.47
N LYS A 154 -1.58 7.24 6.99
CA LYS A 154 -2.50 8.00 7.84
C LYS A 154 -3.13 7.07 8.87
N LYS A 155 -3.46 7.60 10.04
CA LYS A 155 -4.06 6.83 11.16
C LYS A 155 -5.30 6.03 10.73
N ASP A 156 -6.11 6.61 9.84
CA ASP A 156 -7.36 6.03 9.34
C ASP A 156 -7.18 5.17 8.07
N TRP A 157 -5.94 4.87 7.64
CA TRP A 157 -5.68 4.17 6.38
C TRP A 157 -6.42 2.82 6.29
N LEU A 158 -6.36 2.00 7.34
CA LEU A 158 -7.10 0.73 7.38
C LEU A 158 -8.61 0.94 7.31
N LYS A 159 -9.15 1.95 8.00
CA LYS A 159 -10.59 2.27 7.95
C LYS A 159 -11.04 2.71 6.56
N GLN A 160 -10.15 3.28 5.74
CA GLN A 160 -10.45 3.66 4.37
C GLN A 160 -10.33 2.49 3.38
N THR A 161 -9.46 1.50 3.63
CA THR A 161 -9.13 0.44 2.65
C THR A 161 -9.82 -0.89 2.94
N VAL A 162 -9.85 -1.33 4.19
CA VAL A 162 -10.45 -2.61 4.62
C VAL A 162 -11.92 -2.76 4.18
N PRO A 163 -12.79 -1.74 4.24
CA PRO A 163 -14.20 -1.93 3.93
C PRO A 163 -14.49 -2.48 2.54
N TYR A 164 -13.66 -2.16 1.55
CA TYR A 164 -13.86 -2.62 0.17
C TYR A 164 -13.79 -4.14 0.01
N PHE A 165 -13.12 -4.86 0.93
CA PHE A 165 -13.01 -6.32 0.86
C PHE A 165 -14.30 -7.07 1.21
N LYS A 166 -15.38 -6.37 1.55
CA LYS A 166 -16.70 -7.01 1.70
C LYS A 166 -17.19 -7.55 0.36
N ASP A 167 -16.78 -6.93 -0.74
CA ASP A 167 -16.95 -7.51 -2.05
C ASP A 167 -15.96 -8.69 -2.23
N SER A 168 -16.52 -9.90 -2.42
CA SER A 168 -15.72 -11.11 -2.58
C SER A 168 -14.89 -11.15 -3.86
N GLU A 169 -15.23 -10.33 -4.86
CA GLU A 169 -14.47 -10.21 -6.11
C GLU A 169 -13.19 -9.37 -5.94
N ILE A 170 -13.10 -8.58 -4.86
CA ILE A 170 -11.92 -7.74 -4.57
C ILE A 170 -10.86 -8.58 -3.86
N GLY A 171 -9.78 -8.87 -4.58
CA GLY A 171 -8.58 -9.54 -4.04
C GLY A 171 -7.50 -8.57 -3.54
N VAL A 172 -7.51 -7.33 -4.03
CA VAL A 172 -6.49 -6.30 -3.77
C VAL A 172 -7.14 -4.93 -3.68
N VAL A 173 -6.71 -4.13 -2.70
CA VAL A 173 -6.92 -2.67 -2.67
C VAL A 173 -5.56 -2.01 -2.66
N GLN A 174 -5.35 -1.10 -3.61
CA GLN A 174 -4.13 -0.32 -3.76
C GLN A 174 -4.42 1.15 -3.50
N THR A 175 -3.62 1.78 -2.65
CA THR A 175 -3.65 3.23 -2.42
C THR A 175 -2.49 3.91 -3.12
N VAL A 176 -2.75 5.03 -3.78
CA VAL A 176 -1.69 5.91 -4.29
C VAL A 176 -1.39 6.95 -3.21
N GLY A 177 -0.19 6.90 -2.64
CA GLY A 177 0.29 7.93 -1.72
C GLY A 177 0.61 9.22 -2.47
N GLY A 178 0.13 10.35 -1.98
CA GLY A 178 0.50 11.67 -2.48
C GLY A 178 1.05 12.54 -1.36
N ASP A 179 2.37 12.76 -1.34
CA ASP A 179 2.96 14.09 -1.10
C ASP A 179 4.47 14.23 -1.41
N THR A 180 5.25 13.16 -1.65
CA THR A 180 6.62 13.31 -2.20
C THR A 180 7.15 11.98 -2.75
N SER A 181 7.21 11.87 -4.08
CA SER A 181 8.13 11.05 -4.89
C SER A 181 8.62 9.69 -4.35
N ILE A 182 7.71 8.75 -4.04
CA ILE A 182 7.80 7.32 -4.41
C ILE A 182 6.35 6.80 -4.55
N GLU A 183 5.99 6.24 -5.71
CA GLU A 183 4.75 5.47 -5.88
C GLU A 183 4.89 4.15 -5.12
N ILE A 184 4.41 4.08 -3.87
CA ILE A 184 4.43 2.83 -3.10
C ILE A 184 3.12 2.08 -3.39
N THR A 185 3.26 0.98 -4.13
CA THR A 185 2.19 0.04 -4.37
C THR A 185 1.96 -0.77 -3.10
N LEU A 186 0.94 -0.39 -2.35
CA LEU A 186 0.50 -1.07 -1.15
C LEU A 186 -0.56 -2.09 -1.48
N TYR A 187 -0.31 -3.34 -1.12
CA TYR A 187 -1.27 -4.41 -1.27
C TYR A 187 -1.92 -4.68 0.08
N LEU A 188 -3.23 -4.46 0.17
CA LEU A 188 -4.06 -5.21 1.12
C LEU A 188 -4.47 -6.49 0.40
N LEU A 189 -4.03 -7.66 0.88
CA LEU A 189 -4.31 -8.95 0.24
C LEU A 189 -5.31 -9.74 1.08
N LYS A 190 -6.32 -10.34 0.44
CA LYS A 190 -7.17 -11.35 1.08
C LYS A 190 -6.37 -12.65 1.24
N TYR A 191 -5.93 -12.95 2.45
CA TYR A 191 -5.23 -14.19 2.74
C TYR A 191 -6.25 -15.28 3.08
N LYS A 192 -6.31 -16.30 2.24
CA LYS A 192 -7.00 -17.54 2.55
C LYS A 192 -5.89 -18.58 2.77
N PRO A 193 -5.66 -19.09 3.99
CA PRO A 193 -4.73 -20.19 4.15
C PRO A 193 -5.21 -21.32 3.24
N LEU A 194 -4.32 -21.79 2.35
CA LEU A 194 -4.54 -23.02 1.60
C LEU A 194 -4.55 -24.15 2.63
N LEU A 195 -5.75 -24.54 3.07
CA LEU A 195 -6.01 -25.88 3.60
C LEU A 195 -6.03 -26.87 2.44
#